data_AF-A0A7L8V0E5-F1
#
_entry.id   AF-A0A7L8V0E5-F1
#
_cell.length_a   1.000
_cell.length_b   1.000
_cell.length_c   1.000
_cell.angle_alpha   90.00
_cell.angle_beta   90.00
_cell.angle_gamma   90.00
#
_symmetry.space_group_name_H-M   'P 1'
#
loop_
_entity.id
_entity.type
_entity.pdbx_description
1 polymer ?
#
loop_
_entity_poly.entity_id
_entity_poly.type
_entity_poly.pdbx_seq_one_letter_code
_entity_poly.pdbx_strand_id
1 'polypeptide(L)'
;MTRQYYDDFSKLPLAKMAQAMTDMTFNYNETKVPTSHYKKQLGKGFEELIEANVSVSLVSTIFNTLQALQKESPKLFYQALLCLDTSVKPSNITTSQYQAMEFTWSQFELNKQKQILDKSYLQMFNQVEENGLTYYLDNQETQNDDFS
;
A
#
# COMPACT_ATOMS: atom_id res chain seq x y z
N MET A 1 -9.09 -38.81 -7.81
CA MET A 1 -8.61 -37.43 -7.97
C MET A 1 -7.45 -37.43 -8.95
N THR A 2 -7.48 -36.58 -9.97
CA THR A 2 -6.39 -36.47 -10.95
C THR A 2 -5.23 -35.69 -10.34
N ARG A 3 -4.03 -36.28 -10.36
CA ARG A 3 -2.79 -35.67 -9.85
C ARG A 3 -2.55 -34.32 -10.55
N GLN A 4 -2.35 -33.27 -9.78
CA GLN A 4 -2.06 -31.94 -10.32
C GLN A 4 -0.55 -31.66 -10.27
N TYR A 5 -0.05 -30.81 -11.17
CA TYR A 5 1.36 -30.39 -11.18
C TYR A 5 1.81 -29.79 -9.84
N TYR A 6 0.89 -29.12 -9.14
CA TYR A 6 1.10 -28.60 -7.79
C TYR A 6 1.55 -29.67 -6.77
N ASP A 7 0.97 -30.88 -6.84
CA ASP A 7 1.26 -31.97 -5.90
C ASP A 7 2.71 -32.47 -6.02
N ASP A 8 3.30 -32.30 -7.20
CA ASP A 8 4.68 -32.68 -7.48
C ASP A 8 5.64 -31.52 -7.22
N PHE A 9 5.24 -30.31 -7.60
CA PHE A 9 6.00 -29.08 -7.37
C PHE A 9 6.26 -28.86 -5.87
N SER A 10 5.24 -29.02 -5.02
CA SER A 10 5.33 -28.82 -3.56
C SER A 10 6.31 -29.77 -2.86
N LYS A 11 6.70 -30.87 -3.51
CA LYS A 11 7.65 -31.87 -2.97
C LYS A 11 9.09 -31.68 -3.48
N LEU A 12 9.32 -30.73 -4.38
CA LEU A 12 10.65 -30.50 -4.94
C LEU A 12 11.60 -29.89 -3.91
N PRO A 13 12.91 -30.22 -3.95
CA PRO A 13 13.93 -29.44 -3.24
C PRO A 13 13.95 -28.00 -3.74
N LEU A 14 14.31 -27.05 -2.86
CA LEU A 14 14.30 -25.61 -3.15
C LEU A 14 15.00 -25.22 -4.47
N ALA A 15 16.16 -25.81 -4.76
CA ALA A 15 16.87 -25.55 -6.03
C ALA A 15 16.08 -26.02 -7.26
N LYS A 16 15.36 -27.15 -7.17
CA LYS A 16 14.51 -27.65 -8.25
C LYS A 16 13.21 -26.86 -8.37
N MET A 17 12.65 -26.39 -7.26
CA MET A 17 11.51 -25.44 -7.29
C MET A 17 11.90 -24.15 -8.00
N ALA A 18 13.03 -23.55 -7.65
CA ALA A 18 13.51 -22.32 -8.28
C ALA A 18 13.74 -22.48 -9.79
N GLN A 19 14.27 -23.62 -10.23
CA GLN A 19 14.44 -23.92 -11.65
C GLN A 19 13.08 -24.11 -12.33
N ALA A 20 12.16 -24.87 -11.74
CA ALA A 20 10.83 -25.07 -12.28
C ALA A 20 10.05 -23.75 -12.43
N MET A 21 10.21 -22.81 -11.50
CA MET A 21 9.65 -21.45 -11.61
C MET A 21 10.26 -20.67 -12.78
N THR A 22 11.59 -20.76 -12.96
CA THR A 22 12.29 -20.15 -14.10
C THR A 22 11.74 -20.67 -15.42
N ASP A 23 11.59 -22.00 -15.52
CA ASP A 23 11.06 -22.65 -16.73
C ASP A 23 9.59 -22.25 -16.96
N MET A 24 8.78 -22.16 -15.90
CA MET A 24 7.38 -21.72 -15.99
C MET A 24 7.26 -20.27 -16.47
N THR A 25 8.11 -19.37 -15.96
CA THR A 25 8.15 -17.97 -16.38
C THR A 25 8.62 -17.83 -17.83
N PHE A 26 9.59 -18.62 -18.26
CA PHE A 26 9.98 -18.68 -19.66
C PHE A 26 8.86 -19.22 -20.55
N ASN A 27 8.15 -20.27 -20.12
CA ASN A 27 7.04 -20.82 -20.91
C ASN A 27 5.84 -19.87 -21.04
N TYR A 28 5.69 -18.92 -20.12
CA TYR A 28 4.61 -17.94 -20.17
C TYR A 28 4.80 -16.88 -21.26
N ASN A 29 6.01 -16.31 -21.37
CA ASN A 29 6.30 -15.25 -22.35
C ASN A 29 7.79 -15.09 -22.70
N GLU A 30 8.54 -16.19 -22.69
CA GLU A 30 9.99 -16.25 -22.91
C GLU A 30 10.82 -15.35 -21.97
N THR A 31 10.22 -14.93 -20.85
CA THR A 31 10.85 -14.07 -19.85
C THR A 31 11.94 -14.85 -19.12
N LYS A 32 13.18 -14.35 -19.20
CA LYS A 32 14.34 -14.97 -18.55
C LYS A 32 14.57 -14.37 -17.17
N VAL A 33 14.14 -15.08 -16.13
CA VAL A 33 14.44 -14.74 -14.74
C VAL A 33 15.51 -15.70 -14.21
N PRO A 34 16.64 -15.22 -13.65
CA PRO A 34 17.68 -16.11 -13.14
C PRO A 34 17.17 -17.03 -12.01
N THR A 35 17.54 -18.30 -12.03
CA THR A 35 17.20 -19.29 -10.99
C THR A 35 17.60 -18.83 -9.58
N SER A 36 18.70 -18.07 -9.46
CA SER A 36 19.16 -17.49 -8.20
C SER A 36 18.14 -16.53 -7.56
N HIS A 37 17.34 -15.84 -8.37
CA HIS A 37 16.31 -14.92 -7.90
C HIS A 37 15.22 -15.68 -7.12
N TYR A 38 14.62 -16.71 -7.75
CA TYR A 38 13.63 -17.55 -7.08
C TYR A 38 14.23 -18.31 -5.90
N LYS A 39 15.47 -18.81 -6.02
CA LYS A 39 16.16 -19.49 -4.93
C LYS A 39 16.29 -18.58 -3.69
N LYS A 40 16.63 -17.29 -3.89
CA LYS A 40 16.72 -16.30 -2.81
C LYS A 40 15.34 -16.05 -2.18
N GLN A 41 14.29 -15.91 -2.98
CA GLN A 41 12.93 -15.65 -2.48
C GLN A 41 12.35 -16.85 -1.71
N LEU A 42 12.45 -18.05 -2.26
CA LEU A 42 12.01 -19.30 -1.62
C LEU A 42 12.81 -19.63 -0.35
N GLY A 43 14.04 -19.12 -0.26
CA GLY A 43 14.92 -19.28 0.89
C GLY A 43 14.77 -18.20 1.96
N LYS A 44 13.88 -17.20 1.77
CA LYS A 44 13.60 -16.21 2.81
C LYS A 44 13.07 -16.91 4.06
N GLY A 45 13.61 -16.50 5.21
CA GLY A 45 13.22 -17.05 6.50
C GLY A 45 11.74 -16.79 6.79
N PHE A 46 11.12 -17.70 7.52
CA PHE A 46 9.74 -17.55 7.99
C PHE A 46 9.55 -16.24 8.79
N GLU A 47 10.58 -15.79 9.51
CA GLU A 47 10.59 -14.55 10.30
C GLU A 47 10.43 -13.29 9.43
N GLU A 48 11.09 -13.20 8.26
CA GLU A 48 10.94 -12.07 7.33
C GLU A 48 9.52 -12.00 6.73
N LEU A 49 8.90 -13.17 6.51
CA LEU A 49 7.52 -13.25 6.06
C LEU A 49 6.54 -12.88 7.18
N ILE A 50 6.85 -13.22 8.44
CA ILE A 50 6.05 -12.82 9.60
C ILE A 50 6.09 -11.31 9.79
N GLU A 51 7.26 -10.66 9.69
CA GLU A 51 7.39 -9.22 9.94
C GLU A 51 6.44 -8.41 9.04
N ALA A 52 6.45 -8.67 7.74
CA ALA A 52 5.54 -8.03 6.80
C ALA A 52 4.06 -8.33 7.14
N ASN A 53 3.74 -9.59 7.51
CA ASN A 53 2.39 -9.97 7.91
C ASN A 53 1.92 -9.30 9.20
N VAL A 54 2.82 -9.07 10.17
CA VAL A 54 2.50 -8.38 11.41
C VAL A 54 2.21 -6.90 11.12
N SER A 55 3.05 -6.23 10.32
CA SER A 55 2.81 -4.84 9.92
C SER A 55 1.46 -4.66 9.23
N VAL A 56 1.12 -5.53 8.28
CA VAL A 56 -0.20 -5.49 7.60
C VAL A 56 -1.34 -5.77 8.57
N SER A 57 -1.15 -6.68 9.52
CA SER A 57 -2.16 -6.97 10.54
C SER A 57 -2.43 -5.77 11.45
N LEU A 58 -1.38 -5.04 11.85
CA LEU A 58 -1.51 -3.80 12.61
C LEU A 58 -2.22 -2.71 11.79
N VAL A 59 -1.87 -2.55 10.52
CA VAL A 59 -2.58 -1.64 9.60
C VAL A 59 -4.06 -2.00 9.51
N SER A 60 -4.39 -3.28 9.39
CA SER A 60 -5.78 -3.76 9.36
C SER A 60 -6.55 -3.40 10.63
N THR A 61 -5.94 -3.58 11.81
CA THR A 61 -6.54 -3.15 13.09
C THR A 61 -6.81 -1.65 13.09
N ILE A 62 -5.83 -0.82 12.73
CA ILE A 62 -5.97 0.64 12.67
C ILE A 62 -7.06 1.03 11.67
N PHE A 63 -7.05 0.45 10.48
CA PHE A 63 -8.04 0.69 9.44
C PHE A 63 -9.46 0.41 9.94
N ASN A 64 -9.68 -0.73 10.59
CA ASN A 64 -10.99 -1.09 11.12
C ASN A 64 -11.45 -0.11 12.20
N THR A 65 -10.55 0.34 13.08
CA THR A 65 -10.84 1.38 14.08
C THR A 65 -11.22 2.70 13.41
N LEU A 66 -10.42 3.19 12.46
CA LEU A 66 -10.69 4.44 11.75
C LEU A 66 -12.00 4.37 10.95
N GLN A 67 -12.27 3.24 10.28
CA GLN A 67 -13.49 3.05 9.52
C GLN A 67 -14.73 3.06 10.44
N ALA A 68 -14.65 2.44 11.62
CA ALA A 68 -15.74 2.48 12.59
C ALA A 68 -16.02 3.92 13.05
N LEU A 69 -14.98 4.66 13.43
CA LEU A 69 -15.10 6.07 13.83
C LEU A 69 -15.69 6.96 12.73
N GLN A 70 -15.25 6.76 11.48
CA GLN A 70 -15.77 7.49 10.34
C GLN A 70 -17.27 7.23 10.11
N LYS A 71 -17.72 5.98 10.30
CA LYS A 71 -19.14 5.61 10.16
C LYS A 71 -20.00 6.16 11.29
N GLU A 72 -19.51 6.12 12.52
CA GLU A 72 -20.23 6.62 13.70
C GLU A 72 -20.37 8.14 13.69
N SER A 73 -19.30 8.87 13.38
CA SER A 73 -19.32 10.33 13.32
C SER A 73 -18.37 10.87 12.25
N PRO A 74 -18.86 11.06 11.01
CA PRO A 74 -18.07 11.60 9.92
C PRO A 74 -17.45 12.97 10.24
N LYS A 75 -18.21 13.85 10.92
CA LYS A 75 -17.78 15.18 11.29
C LYS A 75 -16.63 15.16 12.29
N LEU A 76 -16.78 14.44 13.40
CA LEU A 76 -15.75 14.37 14.45
C LEU A 76 -14.50 13.66 13.93
N PHE A 77 -14.67 12.62 13.11
CA PHE A 77 -13.57 11.95 12.43
C PHE A 77 -12.77 12.94 11.56
N TYR A 78 -13.44 13.69 10.69
CA TYR A 78 -12.78 14.69 9.84
C TYR A 78 -12.10 15.79 10.66
N GLN A 79 -12.77 16.31 11.68
CA GLN A 79 -12.21 17.34 12.56
C GLN A 79 -10.99 16.84 13.33
N ALA A 80 -10.96 15.56 13.74
CA ALA A 80 -9.79 14.96 14.36
C ALA A 80 -8.61 14.84 13.39
N LEU A 81 -8.85 14.44 12.13
CA LEU A 81 -7.82 14.43 11.09
C LEU A 81 -7.26 15.84 10.83
N LEU A 82 -8.13 16.84 10.76
CA LEU A 82 -7.71 18.24 10.58
C LEU A 82 -6.82 18.72 11.74
N CYS A 83 -7.14 18.34 12.98
CA CYS A 83 -6.31 18.64 14.14
C CYS A 83 -4.92 17.97 14.05
N LEU A 84 -4.83 16.74 13.53
CA LEU A 84 -3.55 16.06 13.30
C LEU A 84 -2.71 16.81 12.26
N ASP A 85 -3.30 17.15 11.10
CA ASP A 85 -2.59 17.81 10.00
C ASP A 85 -2.16 19.24 10.34
N THR A 86 -2.97 19.96 11.12
CA THR A 86 -2.67 21.35 11.53
C THR A 86 -1.88 21.42 12.84
N SER A 87 -1.61 20.28 13.49
CA SER A 87 -1.02 20.20 14.84
C SER A 87 -1.80 20.96 15.94
N VAL A 88 -3.08 21.30 15.69
CA VAL A 88 -3.96 21.92 16.67
C VAL A 88 -4.39 20.88 17.69
N LYS A 89 -4.15 21.16 18.98
CA LYS A 89 -4.54 20.25 20.07
C LYS A 89 -6.00 20.47 20.46
N PRO A 90 -6.85 19.44 20.42
CA PRO A 90 -8.26 19.56 20.82
C PRO A 90 -8.45 20.06 22.25
N SER A 91 -7.50 19.78 23.15
CA SER A 91 -7.55 20.22 24.56
C SER A 91 -7.46 21.74 24.73
N ASN A 92 -6.91 22.46 23.74
CA ASN A 92 -6.60 23.90 23.83
C ASN A 92 -7.14 24.67 22.62
N ILE A 93 -8.28 24.25 22.06
CA ILE A 93 -8.90 24.94 20.92
C ILE A 93 -9.36 26.34 21.31
N THR A 94 -8.97 27.33 20.50
CA THR A 94 -9.48 28.70 20.57
C THR A 94 -10.80 28.84 19.81
N THR A 95 -11.57 29.91 20.08
CA THR A 95 -12.81 30.20 19.35
C THR A 95 -12.60 30.31 17.84
N SER A 96 -11.49 30.91 17.40
CA SER A 96 -11.16 31.04 15.97
C SER A 96 -10.88 29.68 15.32
N GLN A 97 -10.14 28.79 16.00
CA GLN A 97 -9.88 27.44 15.51
C GLN A 97 -11.17 26.60 15.44
N TYR A 98 -12.03 26.71 16.44
CA TYR A 98 -13.33 26.05 16.42
C TYR A 98 -14.19 26.50 15.22
N GLN A 99 -14.27 27.81 14.99
CA GLN A 99 -15.00 28.35 13.82
C GLN A 99 -14.41 27.87 12.50
N ALA A 100 -13.07 27.83 12.39
CA ALA A 100 -12.40 27.31 11.20
C ALA A 100 -12.75 25.83 10.97
N MET A 101 -12.73 24.99 12.01
CA MET A 101 -13.10 23.58 11.93
C MET A 101 -14.54 23.39 11.45
N GLU A 102 -15.50 24.16 11.98
CA GLU A 102 -16.90 24.12 11.56
C GLU A 102 -17.06 24.53 10.09
N PHE A 103 -16.41 25.62 9.68
CA PHE A 103 -16.47 26.10 8.31
C PHE A 103 -15.86 25.08 7.33
N THR A 104 -14.68 24.53 7.64
CA THR A 104 -14.05 23.50 6.78
C THR A 104 -14.89 22.24 6.65
N TRP A 105 -15.56 21.80 7.73
CA TRP A 105 -16.50 20.69 7.66
C TRP A 105 -17.67 20.99 6.71
N SER A 106 -18.27 22.17 6.81
CA SER A 106 -19.37 22.54 5.90
C SER A 106 -18.93 22.52 4.43
N GLN A 107 -17.70 22.96 4.14
CA GLN A 107 -17.16 22.90 2.78
C GLN A 107 -16.90 21.46 2.33
N PHE A 108 -16.36 20.61 3.20
CA PHE A 108 -16.12 19.19 2.91
C PHE A 108 -17.42 18.44 2.59
N GLU A 109 -18.46 18.67 3.40
CA GLU A 109 -19.78 18.06 3.23
C GLU A 109 -20.46 18.51 1.93
N LEU A 110 -20.42 19.82 1.63
CA LEU A 110 -20.96 20.38 0.38
C LEU A 110 -20.27 19.82 -0.87
N ASN A 111 -18.94 19.72 -0.83
CA ASN A 111 -18.14 19.23 -1.95
C ASN A 111 -18.16 17.70 -2.10
N LYS A 112 -18.77 16.99 -1.14
CA LYS A 112 -18.81 15.51 -1.08
C LYS A 112 -17.43 14.89 -1.32
N GLN A 113 -16.39 15.52 -0.80
CA GLN A 113 -15.02 15.09 -1.05
C GLN A 113 -14.82 13.72 -0.39
N LYS A 114 -14.67 12.68 -1.20
CA LYS A 114 -14.64 11.29 -0.70
C LYS A 114 -13.25 10.82 -0.26
N GLN A 115 -12.22 11.51 -0.75
CA GLN A 115 -10.82 11.12 -0.53
C GLN A 115 -10.24 11.89 0.66
N ILE A 116 -9.70 11.14 1.62
CA ILE A 116 -9.08 11.66 2.83
C ILE A 116 -7.65 12.13 2.56
N LEU A 117 -6.89 11.36 1.76
CA LEU A 117 -5.52 11.68 1.41
C LEU A 117 -5.46 12.64 0.22
N ASP A 118 -4.35 13.38 0.13
CA ASP A 118 -4.03 14.18 -1.04
C ASP A 118 -3.93 13.30 -2.30
N LYS A 119 -4.36 13.86 -3.43
CA LYS A 119 -4.42 13.14 -4.71
C LYS A 119 -3.05 12.66 -5.18
N SER A 120 -1.97 13.38 -4.86
CA SER A 120 -0.61 13.00 -5.27
C SER A 120 -0.18 11.67 -4.65
N TYR A 121 -0.44 11.45 -3.36
CA TYR A 121 -0.12 10.18 -2.69
C TYR A 121 -1.01 9.03 -3.17
N LEU A 122 -2.28 9.31 -3.48
CA LEU A 122 -3.18 8.31 -4.08
C LEU A 122 -2.68 7.90 -5.48
N GLN A 123 -2.26 8.87 -6.28
CA GLN A 123 -1.67 8.61 -7.60
C GLN A 123 -0.36 7.83 -7.47
N MET A 124 0.53 8.23 -6.56
CA MET A 124 1.79 7.53 -6.30
C MET A 124 1.54 6.07 -5.91
N PHE A 125 0.61 5.80 -4.98
CA PHE A 125 0.25 4.45 -4.58
C PHE A 125 -0.21 3.62 -5.78
N ASN A 126 -1.16 4.14 -6.56
CA ASN A 126 -1.69 3.42 -7.72
C ASN A 126 -0.61 3.17 -8.79
N GLN A 127 0.28 4.14 -9.04
CA GLN A 127 1.35 4.00 -10.02
C GLN A 127 2.36 2.92 -9.61
N VAL A 128 2.73 2.86 -8.32
CA VAL A 128 3.64 1.84 -7.79
C VAL A 128 2.97 0.46 -7.76
N GLU A 129 1.67 0.38 -7.45
CA GLU A 129 0.92 -0.88 -7.45
C GLU A 129 0.75 -1.45 -8.85
N GLU A 130 0.39 -0.61 -9.83
CA GLU A 130 0.14 -1.03 -11.21
C GLU A 130 1.43 -1.34 -11.98
N ASN A 131 2.46 -0.50 -11.84
CA ASN A 131 3.66 -0.57 -12.69
C ASN A 131 4.93 -1.04 -11.96
N GLY A 132 4.88 -1.15 -10.63
CA GLY A 132 6.03 -1.49 -9.80
C GLY A 132 6.89 -0.27 -9.44
N LEU A 133 7.58 -0.37 -8.30
CA LEU A 133 8.39 0.72 -7.75
C LEU A 133 9.54 1.14 -8.68
N THR A 134 10.22 0.18 -9.31
CA THR A 134 11.34 0.47 -10.21
C THR A 134 10.90 1.33 -11.38
N TYR A 135 9.81 0.95 -12.05
CA TYR A 135 9.26 1.74 -13.16
C TYR A 135 8.85 3.15 -12.72
N TYR A 136 8.22 3.28 -11.55
CA TYR A 136 7.83 4.58 -11.03
C TYR A 136 9.03 5.51 -10.84
N LEU A 137 10.13 5.01 -10.27
CA LEU A 137 11.35 5.80 -10.03
C LEU A 137 12.03 6.24 -11.32
N ASP A 138 12.18 5.34 -12.29
CA ASP A 138 12.84 5.63 -13.57
C ASP A 138 12.10 6.73 -14.37
N ASN A 139 10.77 6.78 -14.26
CA ASN A 139 9.93 7.82 -14.89
C ASN A 139 9.96 9.18 -14.18
N GLN A 140 10.37 9.22 -12.90
CA GLN A 140 10.57 10.48 -12.18
C GLN A 140 11.93 11.11 -12.53
N GLU A 141 12.95 10.29 -12.82
CA GLU A 141 14.28 10.77 -13.26
C GLU A 141 14.22 11.40 -14.66
N THR A 142 13.50 10.78 -15.60
CA THR A 142 13.35 11.29 -16.97
C THR A 142 12.58 12.61 -17.08
N GLN A 143 11.69 12.93 -16.14
CA GLN A 143 10.99 14.23 -16.13
C GLN A 143 11.85 15.40 -15.63
N ASN A 144 12.95 15.12 -14.92
CA ASN A 144 13.86 16.15 -14.41
C ASN A 144 14.97 16.52 -15.41
N ASP A 145 15.23 15.68 -16.41
CA ASP A 145 16.25 15.92 -17.44
C ASP A 145 15.75 16.79 -18.61
N ASP A 146 14.44 16.89 -18.83
CA ASP A 146 13.85 17.74 -19.90
C ASP A 146 13.80 19.25 -19.53
N PHE A 147 14.32 19.63 -18.36
CA PHE A 147 14.43 21.03 -17.90
C PHE A 147 15.86 21.50 -17.61
N SER A 148 16.89 20.75 -18.03
CA SER A 148 18.31 21.14 -17.88
C SER A 148 18.95 21.57 -19.20
#